data_AF-A0A1Y2CNI4-F1
#
_entry.id   AF-A0A1Y2CNI4-F1
#
_cell.length_a   1.000
_cell.length_b   1.000
_cell.length_c   1.000
_cell.angle_alpha   90.00
_cell.angle_beta   90.00
_cell.angle_gamma   90.00
#
_symmetry.space_group_name_H-M   'P 1'
#
loop_
_entity.id
_entity.type
_entity.pdbx_description
1 polymer ?
#
loop_
_entity_poly.entity_id
_entity_poly.type
_entity_poly.pdbx_seq_one_letter_code
_entity_poly.pdbx_strand_id
1 'polypeptide(L)'
;MEVRNKRLLTLMISVSLVVLVRLFTLVPIDEDSSVSGLSSASKKEGALGLPVFEDSGARPIDPNAANRIGDGVDGRACPTWTAFNRQMLVDLHPNDNELVCEDLPQTTNFTIKLCKSKEHCGTGLFALQHRDPRYCANVLANERISPNRRLEQYYKTAFGPDAFQLLLDGPQRETPPLWSHKGDCLYTLPFRLINPGTYTASLIHAYESFEAFKEMGDFGLKVLYEPLFKDFKFDVCDSTKCPVWTAKRVEDLSPSLPLCSRYEPIQVAYLRMTFETEREIRKHAFHKFIYIGEPIGCRYDQRFELEDLVEQAKCHNNNKTILLHGDSHLRVSTQTFDARLSGSYKSMA
;
A
#
# COMPACT_ATOMS: atom_id res chain seq x y z
N MET A 1 44.77 -18.72 -31.19
CA MET A 1 44.86 -17.28 -31.50
C MET A 1 43.63 -16.94 -32.32
N GLU A 2 42.85 -15.98 -31.82
CA GLU A 2 41.92 -15.06 -32.54
C GLU A 2 41.17 -15.61 -33.76
N VAL A 3 39.83 -15.60 -33.82
CA VAL A 3 38.98 -14.41 -33.78
C VAL A 3 37.62 -14.72 -33.14
N ARG A 4 37.28 -13.93 -32.12
CA ARG A 4 35.96 -13.80 -31.47
C ARG A 4 35.16 -12.69 -32.14
N ASN A 5 33.86 -12.72 -31.86
CA ASN A 5 32.91 -11.59 -31.84
C ASN A 5 32.40 -11.07 -33.18
N LYS A 6 31.15 -11.44 -33.49
CA LYS A 6 30.04 -10.46 -33.64
C LYS A 6 28.70 -11.20 -33.73
N ARG A 7 27.78 -10.82 -32.83
CA ARG A 7 26.31 -10.94 -32.84
C ARG A 7 25.77 -11.52 -31.52
N LEU A 8 25.80 -10.68 -30.49
CA LEU A 8 24.85 -10.70 -29.39
C LEU A 8 24.01 -9.42 -29.56
N LEU A 9 22.76 -9.54 -29.97
CA LEU A 9 21.80 -8.43 -29.88
C LEU A 9 20.42 -9.03 -29.60
N THR A 10 19.93 -8.69 -28.40
CA THR A 10 18.51 -8.57 -28.04
C THR A 10 17.66 -9.84 -28.00
N LEU A 11 17.60 -10.47 -26.83
CA LEU A 11 16.39 -11.16 -26.39
C LEU A 11 16.16 -10.83 -24.90
N MET A 12 15.49 -9.71 -24.62
CA MET A 12 14.87 -9.50 -23.32
C MET A 12 13.54 -10.25 -23.32
N ILE A 13 13.52 -11.37 -22.60
CA ILE A 13 12.32 -12.15 -22.32
C ILE A 13 11.51 -11.37 -21.28
N SER A 14 10.40 -10.79 -21.72
CA SER A 14 9.30 -10.37 -20.84
C SER A 14 8.62 -11.64 -20.31
N VAL A 15 8.85 -11.97 -19.04
CA VAL A 15 8.07 -13.00 -18.34
C VAL A 15 6.76 -12.35 -17.91
N SER A 16 5.76 -12.37 -18.80
CA SER A 16 4.37 -12.14 -18.45
C SER A 16 3.79 -13.47 -17.94
N LEU A 17 3.60 -13.57 -16.62
CA LEU A 17 2.98 -14.71 -15.98
C LEU A 17 1.47 -14.70 -16.30
N VAL A 18 1.07 -15.43 -17.33
CA VAL A 18 -0.32 -15.79 -17.62
C VAL A 18 -0.71 -16.93 -16.68
N VAL A 19 -1.48 -16.64 -15.63
CA VAL A 19 -2.05 -17.68 -14.76
C VAL A 19 -3.35 -18.17 -15.39
N LEU A 20 -3.27 -19.36 -16.01
CA LEU A 20 -4.40 -20.12 -16.53
C LEU A 20 -5.12 -20.80 -15.36
N VAL A 21 -6.31 -20.35 -14.99
CA VAL A 21 -7.17 -21.03 -14.00
C VAL A 21 -7.96 -22.12 -14.74
N ARG A 22 -7.62 -23.40 -14.53
CA ARG A 22 -8.48 -24.53 -14.91
C ARG A 22 -9.46 -24.82 -13.77
N LEU A 23 -10.73 -24.90 -14.15
CA LEU A 23 -11.86 -25.32 -13.33
C LEU A 23 -11.61 -26.68 -12.66
N PHE A 24 -11.92 -26.78 -11.36
CA PHE A 24 -12.31 -28.05 -10.74
C PHE A 24 -13.82 -28.10 -10.57
N THR A 25 -14.32 -29.28 -10.88
CA THR A 25 -15.71 -29.75 -10.90
C THR A 25 -16.41 -29.62 -9.55
N LEU A 26 -17.65 -29.14 -9.59
CA LEU A 26 -18.61 -29.09 -8.49
C LEU A 26 -18.96 -30.51 -8.00
N VAL A 27 -18.89 -30.72 -6.69
CA VAL A 27 -19.52 -31.85 -6.00
C VAL A 27 -20.92 -31.37 -5.57
N PRO A 28 -22.01 -32.09 -5.88
CA PRO A 28 -23.34 -31.74 -5.38
C PRO A 28 -23.44 -32.09 -3.89
N ILE A 29 -23.98 -31.18 -3.10
CA ILE A 29 -24.43 -31.45 -1.73
C ILE A 29 -25.93 -31.67 -1.82
N ASP A 30 -26.37 -32.86 -1.39
CA ASP A 30 -27.78 -33.24 -1.26
C ASP A 30 -28.50 -32.33 -0.26
N GLU A 31 -29.62 -31.75 -0.70
CA GLU A 31 -30.65 -31.17 0.15
C GLU A 31 -31.57 -32.29 0.62
N ASP A 32 -31.60 -32.55 1.94
CA ASP A 32 -32.80 -33.04 2.61
C ASP A 32 -32.68 -32.84 4.12
N SER A 33 -33.50 -31.94 4.67
CA SER A 33 -34.35 -32.22 5.83
C SER A 33 -35.08 -30.95 6.28
N SER A 34 -36.38 -31.00 6.04
CA SER A 34 -37.41 -30.17 6.64
C SER A 34 -37.45 -30.30 8.16
N VAL A 35 -37.46 -29.17 8.88
CA VAL A 35 -38.10 -29.08 10.21
C VAL A 35 -38.92 -27.79 10.28
N SER A 36 -40.23 -27.99 10.33
CA SER A 36 -41.26 -27.02 10.67
C SER A 36 -41.34 -26.80 12.18
N GLY A 37 -41.49 -25.55 12.63
CA GLY A 37 -41.82 -25.25 14.02
C GLY A 37 -42.00 -23.75 14.29
N LEU A 38 -43.20 -23.38 14.75
CA LEU A 38 -43.73 -22.04 14.97
C LEU A 38 -42.90 -21.16 15.94
N SER A 39 -42.98 -19.83 15.77
CA SER A 39 -43.61 -18.92 16.76
C SER A 39 -43.31 -17.46 16.44
N SER A 40 -44.38 -16.67 16.35
CA SER A 40 -44.44 -15.22 16.19
C SER A 40 -43.85 -14.47 17.40
N ALA A 41 -42.83 -13.65 17.17
CA ALA A 41 -42.42 -12.60 18.10
C ALA A 41 -42.14 -11.29 17.34
N SER A 42 -42.88 -10.26 17.74
CA SER A 42 -42.79 -8.87 17.26
C SER A 42 -41.36 -8.34 17.34
N LYS A 43 -40.81 -7.95 16.18
CA LYS A 43 -39.43 -7.49 16.02
C LYS A 43 -39.43 -5.96 16.13
N LYS A 44 -39.00 -5.44 17.29
CA LYS A 44 -38.58 -4.04 17.43
C LYS A 44 -37.35 -3.81 16.56
N GLU A 45 -37.43 -2.81 15.69
CA GLU A 45 -36.30 -2.29 14.93
C GLU A 45 -35.28 -1.66 15.89
N GLY A 46 -34.30 -2.46 16.31
CA GLY A 46 -33.06 -1.96 16.90
C GLY A 46 -32.09 -1.64 15.76
N ALA A 47 -31.69 -0.38 15.65
CA ALA A 47 -30.58 0.03 14.80
C ALA A 47 -29.35 -0.82 15.15
N LEU A 48 -28.97 -1.70 14.23
CA LEU A 48 -27.71 -2.44 14.29
C LEU A 48 -26.57 -1.42 14.13
N GLY A 49 -26.07 -0.95 15.26
CA GLY A 49 -24.79 -0.26 15.34
C GLY A 49 -23.73 -1.13 14.69
N LEU A 50 -22.94 -0.53 13.80
CA LEU A 50 -21.70 -1.14 13.30
C LEU A 50 -20.85 -1.55 14.52
N PRO A 51 -20.11 -2.66 14.46
CA PRO A 51 -19.13 -2.97 15.49
C PRO A 51 -18.14 -1.81 15.56
N VAL A 52 -18.21 -1.04 16.63
CA VAL A 52 -17.15 -0.15 17.05
C VAL A 52 -16.00 -1.09 17.40
N PHE A 53 -14.99 -1.14 16.53
CA PHE A 53 -13.71 -1.74 16.92
C PHE A 53 -13.19 -0.88 18.08
N GLU A 54 -13.28 -1.41 19.30
CA GLU A 54 -12.62 -0.81 20.45
C GLU A 54 -11.12 -0.75 20.13
N ASP A 55 -10.63 0.49 20.05
CA ASP A 55 -9.25 0.85 19.82
C ASP A 55 -8.38 0.10 20.84
N SER A 56 -7.59 -0.85 20.36
CA SER A 56 -6.85 -1.82 21.16
C SER A 56 -5.66 -1.19 21.87
N GLY A 57 -5.91 -0.28 22.81
CA GLY A 57 -5.00 0.03 23.92
C GLY A 57 -3.55 0.42 23.56
N ALA A 58 -3.27 0.78 22.31
CA ALA A 58 -2.03 1.45 21.97
C ALA A 58 -2.10 2.81 22.68
N ARG A 59 -1.31 2.97 23.75
CA ARG A 59 -1.21 4.27 24.42
C ARG A 59 -0.88 5.29 23.33
N PRO A 60 -1.68 6.35 23.15
CA PRO A 60 -1.32 7.40 22.23
C PRO A 60 0.09 7.84 22.59
N ILE A 61 1.00 7.76 21.62
CA ILE A 61 2.34 8.34 21.75
C ILE A 61 2.07 9.78 22.16
N ASP A 62 2.54 10.17 23.35
CA ASP A 62 2.31 11.50 23.90
C ASP A 62 2.70 12.54 22.84
N PRO A 63 1.75 13.33 22.31
CA PRO A 63 2.06 14.34 21.30
C PRO A 63 3.08 15.37 21.82
N ASN A 64 3.25 15.48 23.14
CA ASN A 64 4.25 16.34 23.78
C ASN A 64 5.64 15.67 23.95
N ALA A 65 5.77 14.37 23.76
CA ALA A 65 7.08 13.70 23.73
C ALA A 65 7.85 13.98 22.41
N ALA A 66 7.17 14.54 21.40
CA ALA A 66 7.76 15.11 20.19
C ALA A 66 8.25 16.56 20.35
N ASN A 67 8.36 17.06 21.59
CA ASN A 67 8.88 18.39 21.91
C ASN A 67 10.39 18.51 21.62
N ARG A 68 10.69 18.68 20.33
CA ARG A 68 11.73 19.51 19.70
C ARG A 68 11.57 19.28 18.20
N ILE A 69 10.40 19.66 17.67
CA ILE A 69 10.27 19.91 16.23
C ILE A 69 11.22 21.10 15.97
N GLY A 70 12.42 20.83 15.47
CA GLY A 70 13.29 21.89 15.02
C GLY A 70 12.54 22.69 13.96
N ASP A 71 12.60 24.02 14.05
CA ASP A 71 12.03 24.94 13.06
C ASP A 71 12.52 24.50 11.67
N GLY A 72 11.65 23.85 10.89
CA GLY A 72 12.02 23.39 9.56
C GLY A 72 11.87 24.51 8.53
N VAL A 73 12.05 24.16 7.26
CA VAL A 73 12.19 25.10 6.15
C VAL A 73 10.85 25.77 5.88
N ASP A 74 10.86 27.09 5.66
CA ASP A 74 9.67 27.89 5.38
C ASP A 74 8.58 27.79 6.47
N GLY A 75 8.98 27.48 7.71
CA GLY A 75 8.07 27.27 8.83
C GLY A 75 7.39 25.90 8.86
N ARG A 76 7.79 24.94 8.00
CA ARG A 76 7.25 23.58 7.97
C ARG A 76 8.04 22.64 8.87
N ALA A 77 7.36 21.82 9.67
CA ALA A 77 7.96 20.74 10.43
C ALA A 77 8.53 19.64 9.53
N CYS A 78 9.76 19.20 9.82
CA CYS A 78 10.37 18.04 9.17
C CYS A 78 9.70 16.72 9.62
N PRO A 79 9.61 15.70 8.75
CA PRO A 79 9.08 14.41 9.12
C PRO A 79 9.95 13.72 10.18
N THR A 80 9.28 13.16 11.18
CA THR A 80 9.89 12.34 12.23
C THR A 80 9.70 10.86 11.93
N TRP A 81 10.54 9.99 12.52
CA TRP A 81 10.38 8.53 12.46
C TRP A 81 9.27 8.04 13.40
N THR A 82 8.08 8.62 13.29
CA THR A 82 6.92 8.31 14.12
C THR A 82 5.76 7.83 13.27
N ALA A 83 5.07 6.80 13.76
CA ALA A 83 3.84 6.32 13.14
C ALA A 83 2.81 7.46 13.13
N PHE A 84 1.97 7.49 12.11
CA PHE A 84 1.00 8.56 11.93
C PHE A 84 -0.43 8.05 11.89
N ASN A 85 -1.37 8.92 12.22
CA ASN A 85 -2.78 8.58 12.07
C ASN A 85 -3.12 8.52 10.57
N ARG A 86 -3.46 7.33 10.07
CA ARG A 86 -3.85 7.15 8.66
C ARG A 86 -5.15 7.89 8.33
N GLN A 87 -6.05 8.03 9.30
CA GLN A 87 -7.31 8.73 9.10
C GLN A 87 -7.08 10.21 8.76
N MET A 88 -6.08 10.84 9.40
CA MET A 88 -5.68 12.21 9.09
C MET A 88 -5.33 12.39 7.61
N LEU A 89 -4.65 11.41 6.99
CA LEU A 89 -4.34 11.44 5.55
C LEU A 89 -5.59 11.23 4.69
N VAL A 90 -6.48 10.33 5.09
CA VAL A 90 -7.72 10.03 4.37
C VAL A 90 -8.66 11.23 4.40
N ASP A 91 -8.66 12.00 5.48
CA ASP A 91 -9.57 13.14 5.68
C ASP A 91 -9.16 14.37 4.86
N LEU A 92 -7.89 14.51 4.50
CA LEU A 92 -7.39 15.64 3.71
C LEU A 92 -8.25 15.90 2.45
N HIS A 93 -8.47 17.17 2.18
CA HIS A 93 -9.24 17.65 1.05
C HIS A 93 -8.47 18.76 0.32
N PRO A 94 -8.52 18.85 -1.02
CA PRO A 94 -7.83 19.91 -1.78
C PRO A 94 -8.31 21.35 -1.48
N ASN A 95 -9.38 21.50 -0.70
CA ASN A 95 -9.91 22.82 -0.30
C ASN A 95 -9.45 23.21 1.11
N ASP A 96 -8.67 22.36 1.78
CA ASP A 96 -8.16 22.65 3.12
C ASP A 96 -7.18 23.83 3.05
N ASN A 97 -7.39 24.82 3.92
CA ASN A 97 -6.54 26.00 3.98
C ASN A 97 -5.09 25.68 4.36
N GLU A 98 -4.84 24.51 4.92
CA GLU A 98 -3.54 23.98 5.30
C GLU A 98 -2.75 23.42 4.10
N LEU A 99 -3.37 23.33 2.91
CA LEU A 99 -2.72 22.84 1.70
C LEU A 99 -2.42 23.99 0.72
N VAL A 100 -1.34 23.83 -0.03
CA VAL A 100 -1.02 24.63 -1.22
C VAL A 100 -1.08 23.69 -2.42
N CYS A 101 -1.99 23.97 -3.35
CA CYS A 101 -2.20 23.15 -4.53
C CYS A 101 -1.62 23.80 -5.78
N GLU A 102 -0.97 23.00 -6.61
CA GLU A 102 -0.52 23.36 -7.96
C GLU A 102 -1.18 22.46 -8.99
N ASP A 103 -1.58 23.02 -10.14
CA ASP A 103 -2.14 22.24 -11.25
C ASP A 103 -1.02 21.48 -11.96
N LEU A 104 -1.27 20.19 -12.23
CA LEU A 104 -0.40 19.35 -13.05
C LEU A 104 -0.88 19.30 -14.50
N PRO A 105 -0.06 18.81 -15.45
CA PRO A 105 -0.49 18.59 -16.83
C PRO A 105 -1.80 17.80 -16.87
N GLN A 106 -2.80 18.39 -17.53
CA GLN A 106 -4.13 17.82 -17.58
C GLN A 106 -4.18 16.66 -18.57
N THR A 107 -5.01 15.65 -18.28
CA THR A 107 -5.23 14.50 -19.16
C THR A 107 -6.54 14.67 -19.92
N THR A 108 -6.90 13.71 -20.77
CA THR A 108 -8.18 13.74 -21.50
C THR A 108 -9.36 13.79 -20.52
N ASN A 109 -9.33 12.93 -19.50
CA ASN A 109 -10.49 12.66 -18.64
C ASN A 109 -10.40 13.31 -17.25
N PHE A 110 -9.21 13.71 -16.79
CA PHE A 110 -9.00 14.21 -15.44
C PHE A 110 -8.27 15.56 -15.41
N THR A 111 -8.66 16.40 -14.46
CA THR A 111 -7.81 17.48 -13.96
C THR A 111 -7.10 16.99 -12.70
N ILE A 112 -5.80 17.30 -12.59
CA ILE A 112 -4.94 16.75 -11.54
C ILE A 112 -4.25 17.91 -10.83
N LYS A 113 -4.30 17.90 -9.50
CA LYS A 113 -3.61 18.87 -8.65
C LYS A 113 -2.70 18.14 -7.68
N LEU A 114 -1.53 18.72 -7.43
CA LEU A 114 -0.65 18.31 -6.34
C LEU A 114 -0.82 19.30 -5.18
N CYS A 115 -1.35 18.83 -4.07
CA CYS A 115 -1.58 19.63 -2.86
C CYS A 115 -0.58 19.24 -1.77
N LYS A 116 0.24 20.19 -1.32
CA LYS A 116 1.28 19.97 -0.31
C LYS A 116 0.90 20.70 0.99
N SER A 117 1.13 20.08 2.14
CA SER A 117 0.86 20.72 3.45
C SER A 117 1.78 21.92 3.69
N LYS A 118 1.20 22.98 4.25
CA LYS A 118 1.86 24.21 4.72
C LYS A 118 2.59 24.04 6.04
N GLU A 119 2.22 23.02 6.82
CA GLU A 119 2.76 22.81 8.17
C GLU A 119 3.70 21.61 8.23
N HIS A 120 3.45 20.57 7.43
CA HIS A 120 4.22 19.33 7.45
C HIS A 120 4.82 19.04 6.07
N CYS A 121 6.14 19.21 5.93
CA CYS A 121 6.76 18.88 4.65
C CYS A 121 6.69 17.36 4.40
N GLY A 122 6.64 16.96 3.11
CA GLY A 122 6.46 15.56 2.73
C GLY A 122 5.06 14.99 2.94
N THR A 123 4.11 15.76 3.48
CA THR A 123 2.70 15.37 3.56
C THR A 123 1.88 16.12 2.52
N GLY A 124 0.98 15.42 1.85
CA GLY A 124 0.11 16.02 0.84
C GLY A 124 -0.82 15.01 0.20
N LEU A 125 -1.41 15.41 -0.93
CA LEU A 125 -2.25 14.55 -1.76
C LEU A 125 -2.17 14.91 -3.23
N PHE A 126 -2.48 13.95 -4.08
CA PHE A 126 -2.90 14.20 -5.46
C PHE A 126 -4.43 14.24 -5.48
N ALA A 127 -5.00 15.34 -5.97
CA ALA A 127 -6.43 15.48 -6.19
C ALA A 127 -6.74 15.29 -7.67
N LEU A 128 -7.61 14.33 -7.99
CA LEU A 128 -8.06 14.04 -9.35
C LEU A 128 -9.54 14.37 -9.45
N GLN A 129 -9.91 15.18 -10.42
CA GLN A 129 -11.31 15.50 -10.68
C GLN A 129 -11.66 15.03 -12.08
N HIS A 130 -12.66 14.15 -12.20
CA HIS A 130 -13.16 13.75 -13.51
C HIS A 130 -13.77 14.97 -14.23
N ARG A 131 -13.44 15.12 -15.51
CA ARG A 131 -13.86 16.28 -16.33
C ARG A 131 -15.31 16.20 -16.79
N ASP A 132 -15.83 15.00 -16.98
CA ASP A 132 -17.25 14.79 -17.25
C ASP A 132 -18.00 14.47 -15.95
N PRO A 133 -18.75 15.42 -15.37
CA PRO A 133 -19.55 15.15 -14.18
C PRO A 133 -20.72 14.19 -14.44
N ARG A 134 -21.17 14.06 -15.71
CA ARG A 134 -22.30 13.20 -16.06
C ARG A 134 -21.93 11.73 -16.04
N TYR A 135 -20.72 11.39 -16.50
CA TYR A 135 -20.18 10.03 -16.42
C TYR A 135 -20.35 9.47 -15.00
N CYS A 136 -19.89 10.22 -14.01
CA CYS A 136 -19.89 9.79 -12.62
C CYS A 136 -21.28 9.64 -12.03
N ALA A 137 -22.15 10.64 -12.25
CA ALA A 137 -23.54 10.55 -11.80
C ALA A 137 -24.25 9.33 -12.42
N ASN A 138 -23.99 9.05 -13.69
CA ASN A 138 -24.57 7.92 -14.41
C ASN A 138 -24.07 6.58 -13.87
N VAL A 139 -22.75 6.40 -13.72
CA VAL A 139 -22.14 5.16 -13.23
C VAL A 139 -22.53 4.89 -11.78
N LEU A 140 -22.48 5.90 -10.90
CA LEU A 140 -22.89 5.77 -9.50
C LEU A 140 -24.36 5.36 -9.35
N ALA A 141 -25.24 5.90 -10.20
CA ALA A 141 -26.67 5.61 -10.16
C ALA A 141 -27.00 4.22 -10.72
N ASN A 142 -26.35 3.81 -11.81
CA ASN A 142 -26.81 2.69 -12.62
C ASN A 142 -26.00 1.40 -12.45
N GLU A 143 -24.70 1.48 -12.11
CA GLU A 143 -23.87 0.28 -11.96
C GLU A 143 -24.20 -0.46 -10.66
N ARG A 144 -24.28 -1.79 -10.78
CA ARG A 144 -24.46 -2.72 -9.67
C ARG A 144 -23.17 -3.48 -9.43
N ILE A 145 -22.63 -3.35 -8.22
CA ILE A 145 -21.25 -3.78 -7.91
C ILE A 145 -21.28 -5.08 -7.10
N SER A 146 -22.15 -5.13 -6.08
CA SER A 146 -22.23 -6.22 -5.11
C SER A 146 -23.68 -6.61 -4.86
N PRO A 147 -24.01 -7.89 -4.62
CA PRO A 147 -25.34 -8.28 -4.17
C PRO A 147 -25.66 -7.72 -2.78
N ASN A 148 -24.63 -7.36 -1.99
CA ASN A 148 -24.78 -6.76 -0.67
C ASN A 148 -24.90 -5.24 -0.78
N ARG A 149 -26.10 -4.70 -0.57
CA ARG A 149 -26.38 -3.25 -0.65
C ARG A 149 -25.52 -2.39 0.27
N ARG A 150 -25.17 -2.87 1.47
CA ARG A 150 -24.32 -2.11 2.41
C ARG A 150 -22.91 -1.98 1.86
N LEU A 151 -22.39 -3.07 1.29
CA LEU A 151 -21.07 -3.10 0.67
C LEU A 151 -21.04 -2.28 -0.62
N GLU A 152 -22.07 -2.38 -1.46
CA GLU A 152 -22.21 -1.54 -2.65
C GLU A 152 -22.21 -0.05 -2.31
N GLN A 153 -23.00 0.35 -1.30
CA GLN A 153 -23.03 1.75 -0.86
C GLN A 153 -21.65 2.19 -0.37
N TYR A 154 -20.96 1.35 0.41
CA TYR A 154 -19.60 1.63 0.87
C TYR A 154 -18.64 1.84 -0.31
N TYR A 155 -18.64 0.96 -1.33
CA TYR A 155 -17.79 1.13 -2.51
C TYR A 155 -18.10 2.44 -3.26
N LYS A 156 -19.39 2.73 -3.47
CA LYS A 156 -19.84 3.96 -4.15
C LYS A 156 -19.43 5.23 -3.40
N THR A 157 -19.47 5.24 -2.07
CA THR A 157 -19.13 6.41 -1.26
C THR A 157 -17.64 6.55 -0.96
N ALA A 158 -16.93 5.45 -0.76
CA ALA A 158 -15.55 5.48 -0.25
C ALA A 158 -14.51 5.48 -1.36
N PHE A 159 -14.75 4.75 -2.46
CA PHE A 159 -13.77 4.56 -3.54
C PHE A 159 -14.19 5.18 -4.86
N GLY A 160 -15.49 5.27 -5.12
CA GLY A 160 -16.02 5.77 -6.39
C GLY A 160 -15.75 4.81 -7.56
N PRO A 161 -16.20 5.16 -8.78
CA PRO A 161 -16.15 4.26 -9.92
C PRO A 161 -14.76 3.99 -10.47
N ASP A 162 -13.79 4.86 -10.23
CA ASP A 162 -12.44 4.76 -10.78
C ASP A 162 -11.43 4.27 -9.74
N ALA A 163 -10.43 3.52 -10.19
CA ALA A 163 -9.34 3.03 -9.36
C ALA A 163 -7.98 3.51 -9.88
N PHE A 164 -7.12 3.89 -8.95
CA PHE A 164 -5.86 4.55 -9.26
C PHE A 164 -4.66 3.86 -8.59
N GLN A 165 -3.52 3.93 -9.24
CA GLN A 165 -2.24 3.49 -8.68
C GLN A 165 -1.24 4.65 -8.74
N LEU A 166 -0.86 5.15 -7.56
CA LEU A 166 0.19 6.15 -7.41
C LEU A 166 1.50 5.48 -6.99
N LEU A 167 2.55 5.71 -7.75
CA LEU A 167 3.90 5.24 -7.48
C LEU A 167 4.79 6.45 -7.21
N LEU A 168 5.40 6.49 -6.04
CA LEU A 168 6.39 7.51 -5.65
C LEU A 168 7.75 6.83 -5.50
N ASP A 169 8.72 7.28 -6.27
CA ASP A 169 10.07 6.70 -6.31
C ASP A 169 11.15 7.78 -6.09
N GLY A 170 12.12 7.52 -5.23
CA GLY A 170 13.08 8.53 -4.78
C GLY A 170 13.95 8.06 -3.61
N PRO A 171 14.30 8.96 -2.65
CA PRO A 171 14.98 8.61 -1.40
C PRO A 171 14.24 7.57 -0.54
N GLN A 172 12.92 7.48 -0.68
CA GLN A 172 12.12 6.34 -0.28
C GLN A 172 11.22 5.92 -1.44
N ARG A 173 10.65 4.73 -1.37
CA ARG A 173 9.61 4.28 -2.28
C ARG A 173 8.29 4.15 -1.53
N GLU A 174 7.23 4.68 -2.10
CA GLU A 174 5.90 4.61 -1.52
C GLU A 174 4.85 4.39 -2.60
N THR A 175 3.90 3.52 -2.29
CA THR A 175 2.70 3.30 -3.10
C THR A 175 1.55 3.42 -2.12
N PRO A 176 0.94 4.62 -1.98
CA PRO A 176 -0.16 4.79 -1.06
C PRO A 176 -1.25 3.75 -1.34
N PRO A 177 -1.68 2.99 -0.32
CA PRO A 177 -2.55 1.84 -0.53
C PRO A 177 -3.99 2.23 -0.85
N LEU A 178 -4.36 3.49 -0.58
CA LEU A 178 -5.74 3.94 -0.61
C LEU A 178 -5.84 5.25 -1.38
N TRP A 179 -6.78 5.28 -2.31
CA TRP A 179 -7.43 6.52 -2.75
C TRP A 179 -8.79 6.61 -2.06
N SER A 180 -9.31 7.82 -1.93
CA SER A 180 -10.65 8.06 -1.41
C SER A 180 -11.46 8.92 -2.37
N HIS A 181 -12.74 8.59 -2.51
CA HIS A 181 -13.71 9.39 -3.24
C HIS A 181 -14.32 10.44 -2.30
N LYS A 182 -14.35 11.68 -2.75
CA LYS A 182 -14.84 12.83 -2.00
C LYS A 182 -16.19 13.34 -2.51
N GLY A 183 -16.88 12.56 -3.36
CA GLY A 183 -18.07 13.01 -4.07
C GLY A 183 -17.74 13.70 -5.39
N ASP A 184 -18.74 13.85 -6.26
CA ASP A 184 -18.64 14.54 -7.55
C ASP A 184 -17.46 14.11 -8.44
N CYS A 185 -16.98 12.87 -8.25
CA CYS A 185 -15.77 12.35 -8.88
C CYS A 185 -14.49 13.15 -8.64
N LEU A 186 -14.42 13.73 -7.45
CA LEU A 186 -13.18 14.11 -6.83
C LEU A 186 -12.59 12.88 -6.11
N TYR A 187 -11.34 12.57 -6.42
CA TYR A 187 -10.56 11.54 -5.76
C TYR A 187 -9.33 12.16 -5.12
N THR A 188 -8.93 11.63 -3.97
CA THR A 188 -7.70 12.04 -3.27
C THR A 188 -6.80 10.84 -3.05
N LEU A 189 -5.53 10.97 -3.42
CA LEU A 189 -4.47 10.01 -3.14
C LEU A 189 -3.46 10.67 -2.19
N PRO A 190 -3.65 10.53 -0.87
CA PRO A 190 -2.75 11.13 0.09
C PRO A 190 -1.41 10.39 0.12
N PHE A 191 -0.35 11.11 0.47
CA PHE A 191 0.99 10.56 0.63
C PHE A 191 1.68 11.14 1.87
N ARG A 192 2.61 10.38 2.45
CA ARG A 192 3.48 10.86 3.52
C ARG A 192 4.92 10.37 3.35
N LEU A 193 5.69 11.21 2.70
CA LEU A 193 7.11 11.00 2.42
C LEU A 193 7.95 11.51 3.60
N ILE A 194 8.71 10.62 4.24
CA ILE A 194 9.49 10.94 5.44
C ILE A 194 10.94 11.31 5.12
N ASN A 195 11.48 10.85 3.99
CA ASN A 195 12.81 11.22 3.53
C ASN A 195 12.80 12.45 2.62
N PRO A 196 13.66 13.45 2.88
CA PRO A 196 13.78 14.60 2.02
C PRO A 196 14.52 14.26 0.71
N GLY A 197 14.23 15.01 -0.35
CA GLY A 197 14.89 14.93 -1.66
C GLY A 197 13.92 14.92 -2.83
N THR A 198 14.44 14.68 -4.03
CA THR A 198 13.65 14.66 -5.27
C THR A 198 12.96 13.31 -5.47
N TYR A 199 11.65 13.36 -5.68
CA TYR A 199 10.81 12.21 -6.01
C TYR A 199 10.34 12.26 -7.45
N THR A 200 10.07 11.07 -7.97
CA THR A 200 9.44 10.83 -9.25
C THR A 200 8.08 10.17 -8.98
N ALA A 201 7.00 10.80 -9.43
CA ALA A 201 5.64 10.28 -9.33
C ALA A 201 5.16 9.74 -10.67
N SER A 202 4.49 8.59 -10.63
CA SER A 202 3.72 8.06 -11.75
C SER A 202 2.32 7.70 -11.26
N LEU A 203 1.31 8.09 -12.02
CA LEU A 203 -0.09 7.87 -11.67
C LEU A 203 -0.80 7.16 -12.81
N ILE A 204 -1.45 6.05 -12.49
CA ILE A 204 -2.11 5.17 -13.45
C ILE A 204 -3.59 5.09 -13.08
N HIS A 205 -4.46 5.28 -14.08
CA HIS A 205 -5.88 4.94 -14.00
C HIS A 205 -6.03 3.46 -14.33
N ALA A 206 -6.17 2.65 -13.29
CA ALA A 206 -6.07 1.20 -13.38
C ALA A 206 -7.39 0.57 -13.84
N TYR A 207 -8.52 1.06 -13.33
CA TYR A 207 -9.86 0.55 -13.63
C TYR A 207 -10.88 1.69 -13.65
N GLU A 208 -11.94 1.51 -14.42
CA GLU A 208 -13.10 2.40 -14.52
C GLU A 208 -14.38 1.64 -14.15
N SER A 209 -15.50 2.36 -13.96
CA SER A 209 -16.84 1.77 -13.79
C SER A 209 -16.95 0.66 -12.73
N PHE A 210 -16.25 0.81 -11.60
CA PHE A 210 -16.18 -0.14 -10.48
C PHE A 210 -15.58 -1.52 -10.82
N GLU A 211 -14.92 -1.69 -11.95
CA GLU A 211 -14.35 -2.99 -12.37
C GLU A 211 -13.34 -3.55 -11.36
N ALA A 212 -12.66 -2.71 -10.57
CA ALA A 212 -11.77 -3.15 -9.49
C ALA A 212 -12.48 -3.85 -8.32
N PHE A 213 -13.78 -3.60 -8.13
CA PHE A 213 -14.56 -4.03 -6.96
C PHE A 213 -15.79 -4.86 -7.32
N LYS A 214 -16.02 -5.10 -8.61
CA LYS A 214 -17.23 -5.72 -9.13
C LYS A 214 -17.29 -7.20 -8.76
N GLU A 215 -18.28 -7.54 -7.95
CA GLU A 215 -18.57 -8.91 -7.50
C GLU A 215 -19.66 -9.58 -8.35
N MET A 216 -20.38 -8.80 -9.17
CA MET A 216 -21.47 -9.27 -10.01
C MET A 216 -21.21 -9.05 -11.50
N GLY A 217 -21.56 -10.04 -12.32
CA GLY A 217 -21.45 -9.96 -13.78
C GLY A 217 -20.33 -10.83 -14.34
N ASP A 218 -19.84 -10.47 -15.52
CA ASP A 218 -18.74 -11.18 -16.18
C ASP A 218 -17.43 -10.94 -15.42
N PHE A 219 -16.72 -12.02 -15.09
CA PHE A 219 -15.45 -11.98 -14.34
C PHE A 219 -14.25 -11.57 -15.21
N GLY A 220 -14.48 -11.23 -16.48
CA GLY A 220 -13.48 -10.65 -17.37
C GLY A 220 -13.06 -9.24 -16.92
N LEU A 221 -12.18 -9.16 -15.93
CA LEU A 221 -11.60 -7.91 -15.44
C LEU A 221 -11.00 -7.11 -16.60
N LYS A 222 -11.61 -5.95 -16.90
CA LYS A 222 -11.09 -5.02 -17.89
C LYS A 222 -10.10 -4.07 -17.21
N VAL A 223 -8.82 -4.41 -17.34
CA VAL A 223 -7.74 -3.53 -16.88
C VAL A 223 -7.52 -2.44 -17.93
N LEU A 224 -7.63 -1.17 -17.54
CA LEU A 224 -7.37 -0.01 -18.41
C LEU A 224 -5.88 0.30 -18.46
N TYR A 225 -5.27 0.46 -17.28
CA TYR A 225 -3.84 0.77 -17.08
C TYR A 225 -3.34 1.99 -17.87
N GLU A 226 -4.15 3.05 -17.95
CA GLU A 226 -3.80 4.29 -18.66
C GLU A 226 -2.92 5.19 -17.77
N PRO A 227 -1.71 5.58 -18.21
CA PRO A 227 -0.88 6.52 -17.47
C PRO A 227 -1.48 7.92 -17.54
N LEU A 228 -1.91 8.46 -16.40
CA LEU A 228 -2.35 9.86 -16.30
C LEU A 228 -1.15 10.81 -16.39
N PHE A 229 -0.07 10.47 -15.70
CA PHE A 229 1.24 11.05 -15.92
C PHE A 229 2.32 10.05 -15.53
N LYS A 230 3.51 10.24 -16.09
CA LYS A 230 4.67 9.41 -15.82
C LYS A 230 5.88 10.27 -15.52
N ASP A 231 6.67 9.83 -14.57
CA ASP A 231 7.95 10.41 -14.20
C ASP A 231 7.90 11.91 -13.82
N PHE A 232 6.79 12.35 -13.22
CA PHE A 232 6.64 13.72 -12.73
C PHE A 232 7.56 13.97 -11.53
N LYS A 233 8.46 14.95 -11.64
CA LYS A 233 9.44 15.22 -10.59
C LYS A 233 8.99 16.34 -9.67
N PHE A 234 9.16 16.13 -8.37
CA PHE A 234 8.94 17.16 -7.36
C PHE A 234 9.87 16.94 -6.17
N ASP A 235 10.25 18.04 -5.52
CA ASP A 235 11.08 18.00 -4.33
C ASP A 235 10.23 17.92 -3.07
N VAL A 236 10.72 17.14 -2.11
CA VAL A 236 10.11 16.93 -0.80
C VAL A 236 11.09 17.38 0.27
N CYS A 237 10.70 18.42 1.01
CA CYS A 237 11.52 19.02 2.07
C CYS A 237 12.91 19.50 1.56
N ASP A 238 13.62 20.27 2.37
CA ASP A 238 15.03 20.59 2.09
C ASP A 238 15.92 19.53 2.73
N SER A 239 16.72 18.82 1.93
CA SER A 239 17.64 17.80 2.44
C SER A 239 18.77 18.36 3.32
N THR A 240 19.02 19.67 3.27
CA THR A 240 20.04 20.32 4.13
C THR A 240 19.52 20.61 5.53
N LYS A 241 18.19 20.70 5.72
CA LYS A 241 17.57 21.06 7.01
C LYS A 241 16.83 19.89 7.64
N CYS A 242 16.26 19.00 6.83
CA CYS A 242 15.55 17.83 7.33
C CYS A 242 16.47 16.60 7.40
N PRO A 243 16.33 15.77 8.45
CA PRO A 243 17.11 14.55 8.58
C PRO A 243 16.77 13.56 7.46
N VAL A 244 17.80 12.97 6.85
CA VAL A 244 17.65 11.78 6.01
C VAL A 244 17.63 10.54 6.90
N TRP A 245 16.66 9.65 6.66
CA TRP A 245 16.56 8.35 7.30
C TRP A 245 17.18 7.27 6.41
N THR A 246 18.15 6.56 6.96
CA THR A 246 18.77 5.37 6.37
C THR A 246 18.48 4.16 7.26
N ALA A 247 18.63 2.95 6.72
CA ALA A 247 18.46 1.73 7.52
C ALA A 247 19.39 1.72 8.74
N LYS A 248 20.65 2.16 8.56
CA LYS A 248 21.62 2.30 9.65
C LYS A 248 21.13 3.23 10.75
N ARG A 249 20.59 4.39 10.39
CA ARG A 249 20.05 5.35 11.36
C ARG A 249 18.85 4.79 12.12
N VAL A 250 17.97 4.05 11.45
CA VAL A 250 16.82 3.39 12.09
C VAL A 250 17.30 2.28 13.03
N GLU A 251 18.34 1.52 12.65
CA GLU A 251 18.97 0.52 13.50
C GLU A 251 19.61 1.14 14.76
N ASP A 252 20.27 2.29 14.62
CA ASP A 252 20.83 3.03 15.77
C ASP A 252 19.75 3.55 16.72
N LEU A 253 18.57 3.87 16.21
CA LEU A 253 17.40 4.22 17.03
C LEU A 253 16.71 3.01 17.66
N SER A 254 16.87 1.82 17.10
CA SER A 254 16.17 0.59 17.49
C SER A 254 16.15 0.35 19.01
N PRO A 255 17.25 0.51 19.78
CA PRO A 255 17.22 0.29 21.23
C PRO A 255 16.23 1.20 21.99
N SER A 256 15.95 2.39 21.46
CA SER A 256 15.03 3.37 22.04
C SER A 256 13.58 3.22 21.56
N LEU A 257 13.35 2.49 20.47
CA LEU A 257 12.02 2.31 19.89
C LEU A 257 11.25 1.20 20.63
N PRO A 258 9.92 1.36 20.79
CA PRO A 258 9.08 0.30 21.31
C PRO A 258 9.04 -0.88 20.33
N LEU A 259 8.70 -2.07 20.83
CA LEU A 259 8.43 -3.22 19.96
C LEU A 259 7.19 -2.94 19.11
N CYS A 260 7.23 -3.34 17.86
CA CYS A 260 6.07 -3.27 16.99
C CYS A 260 4.94 -4.18 17.51
N SER A 261 3.70 -3.74 17.31
CA SER A 261 2.52 -4.56 17.59
C SER A 261 2.57 -5.84 16.78
N ARG A 262 2.23 -6.96 17.41
CA ARG A 262 2.08 -8.26 16.73
C ARG A 262 0.67 -8.48 16.18
N TYR A 263 -0.27 -7.60 16.52
CA TYR A 263 -1.69 -7.73 16.21
C TYR A 263 -2.17 -6.65 15.25
N GLU A 264 -1.52 -5.49 15.24
CA GLU A 264 -1.92 -4.35 14.43
C GLU A 264 -1.04 -4.20 13.18
N PRO A 265 -1.60 -3.71 12.07
CA PRO A 265 -0.83 -3.42 10.87
C PRO A 265 0.27 -2.39 11.14
N ILE A 266 1.52 -2.75 10.83
CA ILE A 266 2.68 -1.88 10.99
C ILE A 266 2.80 -0.95 9.79
N GLN A 267 3.13 0.32 10.03
CA GLN A 267 3.49 1.26 8.97
C GLN A 267 4.96 1.05 8.59
N VAL A 268 5.23 0.95 7.30
CA VAL A 268 6.57 0.64 6.78
C VAL A 268 6.97 1.70 5.76
N ALA A 269 8.20 2.20 5.88
CA ALA A 269 8.85 3.00 4.85
C ALA A 269 9.86 2.14 4.10
N TYR A 270 9.84 2.19 2.77
CA TYR A 270 10.85 1.52 1.95
C TYR A 270 11.97 2.51 1.65
N LEU A 271 13.02 2.50 2.47
CA LEU A 271 14.15 3.41 2.35
C LEU A 271 15.08 2.95 1.24
N ARG A 272 15.66 3.88 0.49
CA ARG A 272 16.72 3.54 -0.48
C ARG A 272 17.97 3.06 0.28
N MET A 273 18.51 1.93 -0.15
CA MET A 273 19.67 1.33 0.50
C MET A 273 20.91 2.21 0.32
N THR A 274 21.64 2.44 1.41
CA THR A 274 22.96 3.10 1.42
C THR A 274 24.11 2.10 1.51
N PHE A 275 23.78 0.83 1.78
CA PHE A 275 24.75 -0.27 2.00
C PHE A 275 25.63 -0.05 3.23
N GLU A 276 25.13 0.69 4.22
CA GLU A 276 25.81 0.93 5.50
C GLU A 276 25.63 -0.23 6.47
N THR A 277 24.61 -1.07 6.27
CA THR A 277 24.31 -2.23 7.11
C THR A 277 24.57 -3.55 6.39
N GLU A 278 24.97 -4.59 7.12
CA GLU A 278 25.10 -5.95 6.59
C GLU A 278 23.77 -6.46 6.00
N ARG A 279 22.65 -6.05 6.62
CA ARG A 279 21.29 -6.37 6.19
C ARG A 279 21.02 -5.89 4.77
N GLU A 280 21.37 -4.64 4.45
CA GLU A 280 21.21 -4.08 3.11
C GLU A 280 22.06 -4.84 2.08
N ILE A 281 23.34 -5.09 2.41
CA ILE A 281 24.28 -5.78 1.53
C ILE A 281 23.75 -7.19 1.19
N ARG A 282 23.35 -7.98 2.19
CA ARG A 282 22.80 -9.33 1.99
C ARG A 282 21.50 -9.31 1.20
N LYS A 283 20.57 -8.40 1.54
CA LYS A 283 19.26 -8.29 0.88
C LYS A 283 19.39 -7.92 -0.59
N HIS A 284 20.27 -6.97 -0.91
CA HIS A 284 20.58 -6.63 -2.29
C HIS A 284 21.29 -7.77 -3.02
N ALA A 285 22.25 -8.44 -2.37
CA ALA A 285 22.95 -9.58 -2.97
C ALA A 285 21.98 -10.69 -3.40
N PHE A 286 20.98 -11.00 -2.57
CA PHE A 286 20.00 -12.05 -2.81
C PHE A 286 18.86 -11.61 -3.76
N HIS A 287 18.21 -10.48 -3.49
CA HIS A 287 16.99 -10.07 -4.21
C HIS A 287 17.21 -9.06 -5.34
N LYS A 288 18.39 -8.42 -5.42
CA LYS A 288 18.69 -7.32 -6.36
C LYS A 288 17.76 -6.10 -6.22
N PHE A 289 17.11 -5.93 -5.07
CA PHE A 289 16.34 -4.73 -4.74
C PHE A 289 17.22 -3.66 -4.11
N ILE A 290 16.96 -2.40 -4.44
CA ILE A 290 17.68 -1.22 -3.91
C ILE A 290 16.92 -0.49 -2.78
N TYR A 291 15.80 -1.06 -2.33
CA TYR A 291 14.96 -0.52 -1.26
C TYR A 291 14.82 -1.54 -0.13
N ILE A 292 14.80 -1.05 1.10
CA ILE A 292 14.64 -1.86 2.30
C ILE A 292 13.49 -1.33 3.16
N GLY A 293 12.58 -2.23 3.53
CA GLY A 293 11.48 -1.92 4.43
C GLY A 293 11.97 -1.78 5.87
N GLU A 294 11.63 -0.65 6.49
CA GLU A 294 11.83 -0.38 7.92
C GLU A 294 10.50 0.05 8.57
N PRO A 295 10.17 -0.47 9.77
CA PRO A 295 8.95 -0.09 10.47
C PRO A 295 9.06 1.33 11.02
N ILE A 296 8.01 2.13 10.86
CA ILE A 296 7.94 3.51 11.32
C ILE A 296 7.47 3.53 12.78
N GLY A 297 8.24 4.19 13.65
CA GLY A 297 7.87 4.41 15.06
C GLY A 297 7.99 3.20 16.00
N CYS A 298 8.47 2.05 15.51
CA CYS A 298 8.69 0.85 16.32
C CYS A 298 9.87 0.05 15.77
N ARG A 299 10.28 -1.00 16.49
CA ARG A 299 11.26 -1.99 16.04
C ARG A 299 10.70 -3.40 16.08
N TYR A 300 11.16 -4.23 15.17
CA TYR A 300 10.93 -5.67 15.27
C TYR A 300 11.69 -6.24 16.48
N ASP A 301 11.06 -7.19 17.16
CA ASP A 301 11.68 -7.98 18.23
C ASP A 301 12.72 -8.97 17.68
N GLN A 302 12.45 -9.52 16.49
CA GLN A 302 13.31 -10.45 15.78
C GLN A 302 13.41 -10.07 14.31
N ARG A 303 14.64 -10.04 13.77
CA ARG A 303 14.91 -9.82 12.35
C ARG A 303 15.53 -11.08 11.77
N PHE A 304 14.72 -11.94 11.15
CA PHE A 304 15.16 -13.20 10.55
C PHE A 304 16.00 -13.04 9.27
N GLU A 305 16.50 -11.84 8.94
CA GLU A 305 17.29 -11.55 7.73
C GLU A 305 18.81 -11.71 7.97
N LEU A 306 19.25 -11.73 9.24
CA LEU A 306 20.65 -11.82 9.64
C LEU A 306 21.01 -13.12 10.38
N GLU A 307 20.02 -13.94 10.71
CA GLU A 307 20.27 -15.20 11.42
C GLU A 307 21.11 -16.16 10.57
N ASP A 308 21.93 -16.95 11.26
CA ASP A 308 22.69 -18.02 10.63
C ASP A 308 21.70 -19.00 9.98
N LEU A 309 21.86 -19.24 8.68
CA LEU A 309 21.06 -20.20 7.93
C LEU A 309 21.12 -21.60 8.56
N VAL A 310 22.23 -21.94 9.23
CA VAL A 310 22.39 -23.19 9.98
C VAL A 310 21.49 -23.22 11.21
N GLU A 311 21.37 -22.11 11.94
CA GLU A 311 20.45 -21.99 13.09
C GLU A 311 18.99 -22.01 12.63
N GLN A 312 18.65 -21.28 11.56
CA GLN A 312 17.31 -21.32 10.97
C GLN A 312 16.94 -22.72 10.48
N ALA A 313 17.87 -23.42 9.83
CA ALA A 313 17.66 -24.80 9.39
C ALA A 313 17.33 -25.74 10.56
N LYS A 314 17.85 -25.54 11.78
CA LYS A 314 17.45 -26.35 12.95
C LYS A 314 15.98 -26.17 13.30
N CYS A 315 15.43 -24.96 13.14
CA CYS A 315 14.02 -24.70 13.36
C CYS A 315 13.15 -25.32 12.26
N HIS A 316 13.60 -25.22 11.00
CA HIS A 316 12.89 -25.75 9.82
C HIS A 316 12.97 -27.28 9.68
N ASN A 317 14.03 -27.92 10.15
CA ASN A 317 14.21 -29.37 10.10
C ASN A 317 13.34 -30.13 11.11
N ASN A 318 12.62 -29.43 12.00
CA ASN A 318 11.55 -30.04 12.77
C ASN A 318 10.33 -30.13 11.86
N ASN A 319 9.92 -31.34 11.45
CA ASN A 319 8.75 -31.63 10.59
C ASN A 319 7.46 -30.92 11.06
N LYS A 320 7.32 -29.63 10.76
CA LYS A 320 6.18 -28.79 11.11
C LYS A 320 5.54 -28.33 9.81
N THR A 321 4.23 -28.48 9.72
CA THR A 321 3.44 -27.98 8.60
C THR A 321 2.90 -26.60 8.95
N ILE A 322 3.11 -25.63 8.05
CA ILE A 322 2.47 -24.31 8.14
C ILE A 322 1.33 -24.30 7.13
N LEU A 323 0.10 -24.10 7.60
CA LEU A 323 -1.08 -23.96 6.76
C LEU A 323 -1.57 -22.51 6.80
N LEU A 324 -1.70 -21.91 5.62
CA LEU A 324 -2.11 -20.52 5.45
C LEU A 324 -3.52 -20.50 4.83
N HIS A 325 -4.50 -19.92 5.52
CA HIS A 325 -5.90 -19.80 5.07
C HIS A 325 -6.27 -18.36 4.75
N GLY A 326 -6.66 -18.08 3.50
CA GLY A 326 -6.99 -16.73 3.06
C GLY A 326 -7.22 -16.64 1.56
N ASP A 327 -7.19 -15.43 1.04
CA ASP A 327 -7.49 -15.09 -0.34
C ASP A 327 -6.25 -15.20 -1.26
N SER A 328 -6.34 -14.58 -2.44
CA SER A 328 -5.23 -14.53 -3.39
C SER A 328 -3.98 -13.81 -2.87
N HIS A 329 -4.10 -12.85 -1.94
CA HIS A 329 -2.96 -12.18 -1.31
C HIS A 329 -2.22 -13.14 -0.39
N LEU A 330 -2.97 -13.97 0.35
CA LEU A 330 -2.32 -14.99 1.18
C LEU A 330 -1.62 -16.03 0.31
N ARG A 331 -2.15 -16.38 -0.86
CA ARG A 331 -1.45 -17.26 -1.80
C ARG A 331 -0.09 -16.68 -2.25
N VAL A 332 -0.03 -15.39 -2.57
CA VAL A 332 1.24 -14.71 -2.89
C VAL A 332 2.17 -14.67 -1.67
N SER A 333 1.61 -14.46 -0.49
CA SER A 333 2.36 -14.52 0.78
C SER A 333 2.92 -15.91 1.03
N THR A 334 2.16 -16.98 0.76
CA THR A 334 2.60 -18.37 0.87
C THR A 334 3.81 -18.63 -0.02
N GLN A 335 3.84 -18.13 -1.25
CA GLN A 335 5.01 -18.24 -2.12
C GLN A 335 6.22 -17.51 -1.54
N THR A 336 6.00 -16.37 -0.89
CA THR A 336 7.07 -15.61 -0.21
C THR A 336 7.57 -16.34 1.03
N PHE A 337 6.67 -16.93 1.83
CA PHE A 337 7.01 -17.78 2.96
C PHE A 337 7.77 -19.03 2.50
N ASP A 338 7.27 -19.73 1.49
CA ASP A 338 7.92 -20.92 0.94
C ASP A 338 9.32 -20.58 0.40
N ALA A 339 9.46 -19.51 -0.40
CA ALA A 339 10.77 -19.06 -0.88
C ALA A 339 11.74 -18.69 0.25
N ARG A 340 11.24 -18.15 1.36
CA ARG A 340 12.05 -17.82 2.54
C ARG A 340 12.42 -19.06 3.35
N LEU A 341 11.46 -19.94 3.61
CA LEU A 341 11.60 -21.12 4.49
C LEU A 341 12.30 -22.28 3.78
N SER A 342 12.18 -22.37 2.45
CA SER A 342 12.89 -23.36 1.64
C SER A 342 14.40 -23.14 1.58
N GLY A 343 14.89 -22.05 2.21
CA GLY A 343 16.29 -21.78 2.53
C GLY A 343 17.21 -22.30 1.43
N SER A 344 17.25 -21.61 0.28
CA SER A 344 17.87 -22.14 -0.93
C SER A 344 19.36 -22.42 -0.74
N TYR A 345 19.69 -23.62 -0.28
CA TYR A 345 21.03 -24.20 -0.20
C TYR A 345 21.59 -24.54 -1.59
N LYS A 346 20.85 -24.22 -2.67
CA LYS A 346 21.02 -24.85 -3.99
C LYS A 346 21.32 -23.94 -5.18
N SER A 347 21.70 -22.67 -4.99
CA SER A 347 21.99 -21.78 -6.13
C SER A 347 23.24 -20.89 -6.01
N MET A 348 24.13 -21.14 -5.06
CA MET A 348 25.45 -20.48 -5.00
C MET A 348 26.61 -21.47 -5.12
N ALA A 349 26.50 -22.38 -6.10
CA ALA A 349 27.64 -23.18 -6.57
C ALA A 349 27.91 -22.84 -8.04
#